data_AF-S4REQ2-F1
#
_entry.id   AF-S4REQ2-F1
#
_cell.length_a   1.000
_cell.length_b   1.000
_cell.length_c   1.000
_cell.angle_alpha   90.00
_cell.angle_beta   90.00
_cell.angle_gamma   90.00
#
_symmetry.space_group_name_H-M   'P 1'
#
loop_
_entity.id
_entity.type
_entity.pdbx_description
1 polymer ?
#
loop_
_entity_poly.entity_id
_entity_poly.type
_entity_poly.pdbx_seq_one_letter_code
_entity_poly.pdbx_strand_id
1 'polypeptide(L)'
;HGTCHLSSRFHFGVLVFVGALACSVLSFLRPTINAYALNSIALQIIYVMVTEIKRCANRDVLRLALMLVILWSLAIACWISDRFQCSFWQGLGFPYLHSIWHVMIAISSTYCCVLFSYFEAVTEVPHLKPRVCYWPKRSWEFGVPYIALEAGQANGKSC
;
A
#
# COMPACT_ATOMS: atom_id res chain seq x y z
N HIS A 1 17.06 -22.13 22.45
CA HIS A 1 17.52 -22.57 21.11
C HIS A 1 16.29 -22.94 20.29
N GLY A 2 15.72 -22.16 19.37
CA GLY A 2 16.24 -21.06 18.56
C GLY A 2 15.87 -21.20 17.06
N THR A 3 15.12 -22.23 16.65
CA THR A 3 15.03 -22.64 15.23
C THR A 3 13.66 -22.47 14.55
N CYS A 4 12.60 -22.04 15.25
CA CYS A 4 11.26 -22.00 14.62
C CYS A 4 11.01 -20.77 13.72
N HIS A 5 11.74 -19.67 13.90
CA HIS A 5 11.46 -18.42 13.19
C HIS A 5 12.12 -18.34 11.79
N LEU A 6 13.23 -19.04 11.56
CA LEU A 6 13.99 -18.95 10.30
C LEU A 6 13.38 -19.79 9.17
N SER A 7 12.82 -20.97 9.49
CA SER A 7 12.13 -21.84 8.52
C SER A 7 10.88 -21.16 7.95
N SER A 8 10.09 -20.50 8.80
CA SER A 8 8.92 -19.72 8.38
C SER A 8 9.27 -18.60 7.39
N ARG A 9 10.37 -17.86 7.64
CA ARG A 9 10.85 -16.80 6.74
C ARG A 9 11.34 -17.34 5.40
N PHE A 10 11.99 -18.50 5.38
CA PHE A 10 12.41 -19.15 4.13
C PHE A 10 11.21 -19.63 3.32
N HIS A 11 10.26 -20.32 3.95
CA HIS A 11 9.02 -20.76 3.29
C HIS A 11 8.18 -19.59 2.78
N PHE A 12 8.08 -18.50 3.55
CA PHE A 12 7.45 -17.26 3.11
C PHE A 12 8.18 -16.66 1.91
N GLY A 13 9.51 -16.59 1.95
CA GLY A 13 10.33 -16.10 0.83
C GLY A 13 10.12 -16.92 -0.45
N VAL A 14 10.07 -18.25 -0.34
CA VAL A 14 9.78 -19.15 -1.47
C VAL A 14 8.37 -18.93 -2.01
N LEU A 15 7.36 -18.82 -1.14
CA LEU A 15 5.98 -18.55 -1.54
C LEU A 15 5.83 -17.20 -2.27
N VAL A 16 6.47 -16.15 -1.74
CA VAL A 16 6.49 -14.82 -2.37
C VAL A 16 7.19 -14.87 -3.72
N PHE A 17 8.33 -15.57 -3.81
CA PHE A 17 9.09 -15.69 -5.06
C PHE A 17 8.30 -16.45 -6.14
N VAL A 18 7.72 -17.59 -5.78
CA VAL A 18 6.89 -18.39 -6.70
C VAL A 18 5.63 -17.63 -7.11
N GLY A 19 4.98 -16.95 -6.16
CA GLY A 19 3.83 -16.09 -6.44
C GLY A 19 4.18 -14.95 -7.40
N ALA A 20 5.31 -14.27 -7.16
CA ALA A 20 5.79 -13.19 -8.03
C ALA A 20 6.10 -13.70 -9.44
N LEU A 21 6.81 -14.83 -9.56
CA LEU A 21 7.12 -15.46 -10.84
C LEU A 21 5.86 -15.86 -11.60
N ALA A 22 4.88 -16.45 -10.91
CA ALA A 22 3.59 -16.81 -11.47
C ALA A 22 2.85 -15.56 -11.99
N CYS A 23 2.74 -14.51 -11.18
CA CYS A 23 2.14 -13.23 -11.59
C CYS A 23 2.83 -12.63 -12.82
N SER A 24 4.17 -12.67 -12.89
CA SER A 24 4.93 -12.22 -14.05
C SER A 24 4.57 -13.03 -15.30
N VAL A 25 4.54 -14.36 -15.22
CA VAL A 25 4.18 -15.23 -16.36
C VAL A 25 2.73 -15.02 -16.79
N LEU A 26 1.79 -14.92 -15.84
CA LEU A 26 0.37 -14.66 -16.09
C LEU A 26 0.13 -13.29 -16.75
N SER A 27 0.98 -12.30 -16.48
CA SER A 27 0.94 -10.99 -17.14
C SER A 27 1.16 -11.07 -18.65
N PHE A 28 1.98 -12.03 -19.12
CA PHE A 28 2.25 -12.25 -20.54
C PHE A 28 1.18 -13.10 -21.24
N LEU A 29 0.56 -14.05 -20.53
CA LEU A 29 -0.41 -14.99 -21.13
C LEU A 29 -1.83 -14.40 -21.26
N ARG A 30 -2.32 -13.76 -20.20
CA ARG A 30 -3.68 -13.21 -20.11
C ARG A 30 -3.68 -12.00 -19.16
N PRO A 31 -3.35 -10.80 -19.66
CA PRO A 31 -3.23 -9.60 -18.82
C PRO A 31 -4.52 -9.28 -18.04
N THR A 32 -5.68 -9.70 -18.54
CA THR A 32 -6.97 -9.62 -17.84
C THR A 32 -6.99 -10.44 -16.55
N ILE A 33 -6.54 -11.70 -16.58
CA ILE A 33 -6.56 -12.59 -15.40
C ILE A 33 -5.62 -12.05 -14.32
N ASN A 34 -4.44 -11.59 -14.72
CA ASN A 34 -3.48 -10.99 -13.79
C ASN A 34 -4.06 -9.75 -13.08
N ALA A 35 -4.77 -8.89 -13.81
CA ALA A 35 -5.42 -7.72 -13.22
C ALA A 35 -6.49 -8.11 -12.18
N TYR A 36 -7.34 -9.10 -12.47
CA TYR A 36 -8.33 -9.57 -11.48
C TYR A 36 -7.67 -10.19 -10.25
N ALA A 37 -6.65 -11.04 -10.44
CA ALA A 37 -5.91 -11.66 -9.35
C ALA A 37 -5.23 -10.61 -8.45
N LEU A 38 -4.57 -9.61 -9.05
CA LEU A 38 -3.94 -8.51 -8.33
C LEU A 38 -4.95 -7.72 -7.48
N ASN A 39 -6.12 -7.41 -8.05
CA ASN A 39 -7.18 -6.72 -7.33
C ASN A 39 -7.77 -7.56 -6.19
N SER A 40 -7.89 -8.88 -6.37
CA SER A 40 -8.31 -9.79 -5.30
C SER A 40 -7.31 -9.84 -4.15
N ILE A 41 -6.00 -9.84 -4.43
CA ILE A 41 -4.95 -9.77 -3.39
C ILE A 41 -5.02 -8.42 -2.68
N ALA A 42 -5.21 -7.32 -3.41
CA ALA A 42 -5.34 -5.98 -2.82
C ALA A 42 -6.50 -5.90 -1.81
N LEU A 43 -7.64 -6.54 -2.10
CA LEU A 43 -8.75 -6.65 -1.14
C LEU A 43 -8.33 -7.34 0.16
N GLN A 44 -7.55 -8.42 0.08
CA GLN A 44 -7.08 -9.13 1.29
C GLN A 44 -6.10 -8.27 2.09
N ILE A 45 -5.22 -7.55 1.41
CA ILE A 45 -4.28 -6.62 2.04
C ILE A 45 -5.06 -5.52 2.79
N ILE A 46 -6.11 -4.96 2.18
CA ILE A 46 -6.96 -3.95 2.83
C ILE A 46 -7.67 -4.54 4.06
N TYR A 47 -8.17 -5.77 3.99
CA TYR A 47 -8.81 -6.42 5.13
C TYR A 47 -7.85 -6.58 6.32
N VAL A 48 -6.64 -7.08 6.07
CA VAL A 48 -5.59 -7.21 7.10
C VAL A 48 -5.25 -5.84 7.67
N MET A 49 -5.07 -4.85 6.80
CA MET A 49 -4.77 -3.49 7.20
C MET A 49 -5.86 -2.88 8.11
N VAL A 50 -7.14 -3.02 7.74
CA VAL A 50 -8.26 -2.54 8.57
C VAL A 50 -8.25 -3.20 9.96
N THR A 51 -7.85 -4.47 10.02
CA THR A 51 -7.74 -5.21 11.27
C THR A 51 -6.59 -4.69 12.13
N GLU A 52 -5.43 -4.40 11.56
CA GLU A 52 -4.29 -3.81 12.29
C GLU A 52 -4.54 -2.37 12.72
N ILE A 53 -5.23 -1.57 11.90
CA ILE A 53 -5.62 -0.19 12.26
C ILE A 53 -6.54 -0.19 13.48
N LYS A 54 -7.48 -1.14 13.59
CA LYS A 54 -8.35 -1.23 14.78
C LYS A 54 -7.57 -1.47 16.07
N ARG A 55 -6.37 -2.04 15.99
CA ARG A 55 -5.47 -2.22 17.13
C ARG A 55 -4.63 -0.97 17.43
N CYS A 56 -4.46 -0.09 16.45
CA CYS A 56 -3.66 1.13 16.55
C CYS A 56 -4.54 2.39 16.65
N ALA A 57 -4.59 3.04 17.82
CA ALA A 57 -5.40 4.24 18.04
C ALA A 57 -4.78 5.56 17.51
N ASN A 58 -3.83 5.51 16.58
CA ASN A 58 -3.13 6.69 16.09
C ASN A 58 -3.91 7.37 14.94
N ARG A 59 -4.27 8.65 15.14
CA ARG A 59 -5.03 9.45 14.15
C ARG A 59 -4.29 9.65 12.83
N ASP A 60 -2.96 9.77 12.85
CA ASP A 60 -2.18 9.99 11.63
C ASP A 60 -2.18 8.75 10.73
N VAL A 61 -2.09 7.57 11.35
CA VAL A 61 -2.16 6.26 10.69
C VAL A 61 -3.55 6.01 10.13
N LEU A 62 -4.60 6.34 10.90
CA LEU A 62 -5.99 6.20 10.44
C LEU A 62 -6.26 7.09 9.22
N ARG A 63 -5.76 8.32 9.21
CA ARG A 63 -5.90 9.23 8.07
C ARG A 63 -5.17 8.71 6.84
N LEU A 64 -3.93 8.25 6.98
CA LEU A 64 -3.15 7.69 5.89
C LEU A 64 -3.85 6.46 5.27
N ALA A 65 -4.40 5.58 6.13
CA ALA A 65 -5.16 4.43 5.69
C ALA A 65 -6.48 4.77 5.01
N LEU A 66 -7.19 5.81 5.48
CA LEU A 66 -8.39 6.28 4.80
C LEU A 66 -8.06 6.79 3.39
N MET A 67 -7.01 7.61 3.25
CA MET A 67 -6.56 8.10 1.95
C MET A 67 -6.15 6.96 1.02
N LEU A 68 -5.47 5.94 1.56
CA LEU A 68 -5.13 4.73 0.83
C LEU A 68 -6.38 4.02 0.27
N VAL A 69 -7.41 3.79 1.11
CA VAL A 69 -8.65 3.11 0.69
C VAL A 69 -9.42 3.94 -0.34
N ILE A 70 -9.47 5.27 -0.18
CA ILE A 70 -10.11 6.17 -1.12
C ILE A 70 -9.38 6.14 -2.47
N LEU A 71 -8.07 6.32 -2.49
CA LEU A 71 -7.26 6.30 -3.71
C LEU A 71 -7.32 4.96 -4.42
N TRP A 72 -7.28 3.86 -3.66
CA TRP A 72 -7.43 2.52 -4.21
C TRP A 72 -8.83 2.34 -4.83
N SER A 73 -9.89 2.73 -4.13
CA SER A 73 -11.26 2.59 -4.63
C SER A 73 -11.48 3.43 -5.89
N LEU A 74 -10.92 4.64 -5.94
CA LEU A 74 -10.97 5.49 -7.13
C LEU A 74 -10.18 4.88 -8.30
N ALA A 75 -9.01 4.28 -8.02
CA ALA A 75 -8.26 3.52 -9.01
C ALA A 75 -9.12 2.39 -9.60
N ILE A 76 -9.75 1.56 -8.76
CA ILE A 76 -10.64 0.50 -9.22
C ILE A 76 -11.78 1.05 -10.09
N ALA A 77 -12.41 2.15 -9.67
CA ALA A 77 -13.47 2.79 -10.44
C ALA A 77 -12.98 3.25 -11.83
N CYS A 78 -11.81 3.88 -11.91
CA CYS A 78 -11.21 4.27 -13.19
C CYS A 78 -10.87 3.06 -14.07
N TRP A 79 -10.35 1.98 -13.49
CA TRP A 79 -10.04 0.76 -14.23
C TRP A 79 -11.29 0.06 -14.78
N ILE A 80 -12.34 -0.07 -13.97
CA ILE A 80 -13.64 -0.63 -14.41
C ILE A 80 -14.24 0.25 -15.50
N SER A 81 -14.26 1.56 -15.29
CA SER A 81 -14.85 2.51 -16.23
C SER A 81 -14.10 2.55 -17.57
N ASP A 82 -12.78 2.39 -17.56
CA ASP A 82 -11.96 2.26 -18.78
C ASP A 82 -12.35 1.01 -19.59
N ARG A 83 -12.63 -0.10 -18.90
CA ARG A 83 -12.97 -1.38 -19.52
C ARG A 83 -14.40 -1.45 -20.06
N PHE A 84 -15.37 -0.92 -19.31
CA PHE A 84 -16.80 -1.07 -19.62
C PHE A 84 -17.42 0.15 -20.31
N GLN A 85 -16.85 1.35 -20.13
CA GLN A 85 -17.39 2.61 -20.65
C GLN A 85 -16.45 3.27 -21.67
N CYS A 86 -15.57 2.49 -22.30
CA CYS A 86 -14.57 3.00 -23.26
C CYS A 86 -15.19 3.89 -24.35
N SER A 87 -16.31 3.48 -24.96
CA SER A 87 -17.01 4.24 -26.00
C SER A 87 -17.57 5.58 -25.50
N PHE A 88 -18.00 5.64 -24.23
CA PHE A 88 -18.49 6.87 -23.60
C PHE A 88 -17.34 7.87 -23.39
N TRP A 89 -16.20 7.42 -22.87
CA TRP A 89 -15.02 8.26 -22.65
C TRP A 89 -14.37 8.70 -23.96
N GLN A 90 -14.34 7.84 -24.98
CA GLN A 90 -13.90 8.22 -26.32
C GLN A 90 -14.81 9.29 -26.94
N GLY A 91 -16.14 9.19 -26.75
CA GLY A 91 -17.09 10.21 -27.19
C GLY A 91 -16.91 11.57 -26.50
N LEU A 92 -16.42 11.57 -25.25
CA LEU A 92 -16.05 12.78 -24.51
C LEU A 92 -14.61 13.26 -24.78
N GLY A 93 -13.85 12.56 -25.64
CA GLY A 93 -12.46 12.91 -25.95
C GLY A 93 -11.46 12.64 -24.82
N PHE A 94 -11.77 11.73 -23.89
CA PHE A 94 -10.97 11.49 -22.68
C PHE A 94 -10.36 10.06 -22.62
N PRO A 95 -9.27 9.75 -23.35
CA PRO A 95 -8.64 8.42 -23.35
C PRO A 95 -7.65 8.17 -22.20
N TYR A 96 -7.58 9.05 -21.19
CA TYR A 96 -6.52 9.03 -20.16
C TYR A 96 -6.89 8.25 -18.90
N LEU A 97 -8.06 7.63 -18.84
CA LEU A 97 -8.56 6.99 -17.62
C LEU A 97 -7.66 5.85 -17.14
N HIS A 98 -7.11 5.07 -18.07
CA HIS A 98 -6.08 4.06 -17.79
C HIS A 98 -4.80 4.65 -17.18
N SER A 99 -4.34 5.80 -17.69
CA SER A 99 -3.15 6.48 -17.14
C SER A 99 -3.39 6.98 -15.72
N ILE A 100 -4.59 7.52 -15.45
CA ILE A 100 -4.98 7.97 -14.10
C ILE A 100 -5.02 6.78 -13.14
N TRP A 101 -5.49 5.61 -13.59
CA TRP A 101 -5.44 4.39 -12.79
C TRP A 101 -4.02 4.06 -12.31
N HIS A 102 -3.02 4.07 -13.21
CA HIS A 102 -1.61 3.81 -12.86
C HIS A 102 -1.08 4.78 -11.81
N VAL A 103 -1.41 6.07 -11.91
CA VAL A 103 -0.96 7.08 -10.95
C VAL A 103 -1.59 6.83 -9.57
N MET A 104 -2.91 6.60 -9.52
CA MET A 104 -3.61 6.37 -8.25
C MET A 104 -3.15 5.08 -7.56
N ILE A 105 -2.94 4.00 -8.32
CA ILE A 105 -2.47 2.73 -7.74
C ILE A 105 -1.02 2.82 -7.26
N ALA A 106 -0.17 3.62 -7.92
CA ALA A 106 1.20 3.86 -7.46
C ALA A 106 1.26 4.63 -6.13
N ILE A 107 0.45 5.69 -6.00
CA ILE A 107 0.35 6.46 -4.74
C ILE A 107 -0.23 5.57 -3.63
N SER A 108 -1.32 4.87 -3.92
CA SER A 108 -1.94 3.88 -3.02
C SER A 108 -0.91 2.83 -2.55
N SER A 109 -0.15 2.23 -3.46
CA SER A 109 0.88 1.24 -3.10
C SER A 109 1.94 1.81 -2.17
N THR A 110 2.37 3.06 -2.42
CA THR A 110 3.33 3.75 -1.55
C THR A 110 2.77 3.92 -0.12
N TYR A 111 1.52 4.35 -0.01
CA TYR A 111 0.86 4.55 1.30
C TYR A 111 0.72 3.22 2.04
N CYS A 112 0.40 2.15 1.31
CA CYS A 112 0.33 0.79 1.82
C CYS A 112 1.68 0.33 2.40
N CYS A 113 2.78 0.48 1.65
CA CYS A 113 4.13 0.14 2.12
C CYS A 113 4.51 0.88 3.41
N VAL A 114 4.18 2.17 3.51
CA VAL A 114 4.44 2.96 4.72
C VAL A 114 3.59 2.49 5.90
N LEU A 115 2.33 2.13 5.69
CA LEU A 115 1.48 1.58 6.76
C LEU A 115 2.00 0.24 7.28
N PHE A 116 2.39 -0.68 6.40
CA PHE A 116 2.98 -1.95 6.83
C PHE A 116 4.30 -1.77 7.57
N SER A 117 5.16 -0.88 7.06
CA SER A 117 6.41 -0.53 7.74
C SER A 117 6.16 0.08 9.12
N TYR A 118 5.04 0.80 9.31
CA TYR A 118 4.65 1.39 10.60
C TYR A 118 4.23 0.28 11.57
N PHE A 119 3.38 -0.66 11.14
CA PHE A 119 2.96 -1.78 11.98
C PHE A 119 4.14 -2.68 12.36
N GLU A 120 5.07 -2.92 11.43
CA GLU A 120 6.31 -3.63 11.71
C GLU A 120 7.16 -2.89 12.74
N ALA A 121 7.36 -1.57 12.58
CA ALA A 121 8.13 -0.78 13.54
C ALA A 121 7.51 -0.76 14.95
N VAL A 122 6.17 -0.67 15.05
CA VAL A 122 5.46 -0.74 16.34
C VAL A 122 5.66 -2.10 17.02
N THR A 123 5.75 -3.17 16.23
CA THR A 123 5.87 -4.55 16.73
C THR A 123 7.32 -4.92 17.09
N GLU A 124 8.28 -4.58 16.23
CA GLU A 124 9.69 -4.98 16.36
C GLU A 124 10.51 -4.04 17.26
N VAL A 125 10.22 -2.73 17.25
CA VAL A 125 10.99 -1.73 18.00
C VAL A 125 10.11 -0.80 18.85
N PRO A 126 9.33 -1.33 19.81
CA PRO A 126 8.36 -0.55 20.58
C PRO A 126 8.96 0.56 21.46
N HIS A 127 10.29 0.51 21.70
CA HIS A 127 11.03 1.52 22.47
C HIS A 127 11.30 2.80 21.66
N LEU A 128 11.31 2.70 20.33
CA LEU A 128 11.29 3.84 19.42
C LEU A 128 9.83 4.15 19.14
N LYS A 129 9.43 5.43 19.20
CA LYS A 129 8.05 5.82 18.85
C LYS A 129 7.99 6.08 17.35
N PRO A 130 7.50 5.14 16.51
CA PRO A 130 7.33 5.41 15.10
C PRO A 130 6.27 6.50 14.91
N ARG A 131 6.57 7.48 14.07
CA ARG A 131 5.67 8.57 13.68
C ARG A 131 5.58 8.63 12.16
N VAL A 132 4.36 8.82 11.65
CA VAL A 132 4.13 9.10 10.23
C VAL A 132 4.45 10.57 9.97
N CYS A 133 5.35 10.82 9.03
CA CYS A 133 5.76 12.15 8.58
C CYS A 133 5.57 12.28 7.06
N TYR A 134 5.54 13.51 6.57
CA TYR A 134 5.34 13.82 5.15
C TYR A 134 6.47 14.70 4.62
N TRP A 135 6.99 14.37 3.44
CA TRP A 135 7.97 15.17 2.70
C TRP A 135 7.29 15.87 1.52
N PRO A 136 7.68 17.10 1.13
CA PRO A 136 8.72 17.99 1.69
C PRO A 136 8.32 18.76 2.96
N LYS A 137 7.02 18.88 3.24
CA LYS A 137 6.53 19.61 4.41
C LYS A 137 5.72 18.67 5.30
N ARG A 138 6.03 18.67 6.60
CA ARG A 138 5.45 17.77 7.60
C ARG A 138 3.92 17.80 7.69
N SER A 139 3.30 18.92 7.34
CA SER A 139 1.84 19.11 7.35
C SER A 139 1.17 18.81 6.00
N TRP A 140 1.92 18.42 4.97
CA TRP A 140 1.37 18.21 3.65
C TRP A 140 0.94 16.76 3.47
N GLU A 141 -0.36 16.51 3.66
CA GLU A 141 -0.96 15.16 3.62
C GLU A 141 -0.94 14.50 2.22
N PHE A 142 -0.68 15.28 1.17
CA PHE A 142 -0.41 14.78 -0.19
C PHE A 142 1.08 14.64 -0.50
N GLY A 143 1.95 14.98 0.45
CA GLY A 143 3.38 14.74 0.35
C GLY A 143 3.70 13.25 0.43
N VAL A 144 4.96 12.89 0.18
CA VAL A 144 5.41 11.50 0.26
C VAL A 144 5.45 11.09 1.73
N PRO A 145 4.62 10.11 2.17
CA PRO A 145 4.63 9.66 3.55
C PRO A 145 5.88 8.82 3.83
N TYR A 146 6.42 8.93 5.03
CA TYR A 146 7.51 8.10 5.52
C TYR A 146 7.41 7.93 7.04
N ILE A 147 8.14 6.94 7.57
CA ILE A 147 8.21 6.71 9.03
C ILE A 147 9.49 7.33 9.56
N ALA A 148 9.34 8.15 10.59
CA ALA A 148 10.44 8.58 11.44
C ALA A 148 10.41 7.78 12.75
N LEU A 149 11.57 7.32 13.21
CA LEU A 149 11.74 6.68 14.51
C LEU A 149 12.25 7.71 15.50
N GLU A 150 11.43 8.10 16.48
CA GLU A 150 11.85 9.01 17.54
C GLU A 150 12.36 8.20 18.74
N ALA A 151 13.65 8.34 19.08
CA ALA A 151 14.18 7.83 20.33
C ALA A 151 13.58 8.63 21.49
N GLY A 152 13.07 7.95 22.51
CA GLY A 152 12.51 8.59 23.70
C GLY A 152 13.50 9.58 24.31
N GLN A 153 13.25 10.87 24.10
CA GLN A 153 13.99 12.02 24.62
C GLN A 153 15.52 11.86 24.77
N ALA A 154 16.25 12.09 23.68
CA ALA A 154 17.60 12.64 23.78
C ALA A 154 17.78 13.73 22.72
N ASN A 155 17.62 14.98 23.16
CA ASN A 155 18.23 16.18 22.60
C ASN A 155 17.68 16.69 21.24
N GLY A 156 16.75 17.64 21.32
CA GLY A 156 16.94 18.99 20.75
C GLY A 156 17.20 19.17 19.25
N LYS A 157 17.00 18.16 18.39
CA LYS A 157 17.00 18.35 16.94
C LYS A 157 15.68 17.83 16.38
N SER A 158 14.80 18.78 16.10
CA SER A 158 13.52 18.57 15.43
C SER A 158 13.73 17.77 14.14
N CYS A 159 13.22 16.54 14.10
CA CYS A 159 12.90 15.83 12.86
C CYS A 159 11.57 16.35 12.29
#